data_AF-A0A842MEI1-F1
#
_entry.id   AF-A0A842MEI1-F1
#
_cell.length_a   1.000
_cell.length_b   1.000
_cell.length_c   1.000
_cell.angle_alpha   90.00
_cell.angle_beta   90.00
_cell.angle_gamma   90.00
#
_symmetry.space_group_name_H-M   'P 1'
#
loop_
_entity.id
_entity.type
_entity.pdbx_description
1 polymer ?
#
loop_
_entity_poly.entity_id
_entity_poly.type
_entity_poly.pdbx_seq_one_letter_code
_entity_poly.pdbx_strand_id
1 'polypeptide(L)'
;MEYIYAGMLLHNAKQPISEENVKRVLSAAGISVDEVRVKALVAALSEINIDEAIKAAAVPVAAAPVAAPVQAPAEAKKEEEAKEEKKEEASEEETAEGLGSLFG
;
A
#
# COMPACT_ATOMS: atom_id res chain seq x y z
N MET A 1 -15.93 -1.46 -5.47
CA MET A 1 -14.50 -1.86 -5.52
C MET A 1 -14.01 -2.14 -6.95
N GLU A 2 -14.90 -2.59 -7.83
CA GLU A 2 -14.68 -2.88 -9.26
C GLU A 2 -13.91 -1.79 -10.03
N TYR A 3 -14.21 -0.51 -9.79
CA TYR A 3 -13.54 0.62 -10.43
C TYR A 3 -12.06 0.74 -10.05
N ILE A 4 -11.75 0.51 -8.77
CA ILE A 4 -10.37 0.53 -8.27
C ILE A 4 -9.59 -0.62 -8.89
N TYR A 5 -10.19 -1.82 -8.98
CA TYR A 5 -9.55 -2.96 -9.63
C TYR A 5 -9.30 -2.73 -11.12
N ALA A 6 -10.25 -2.11 -11.83
CA ALA A 6 -10.04 -1.72 -13.23
C ALA A 6 -8.88 -0.73 -13.37
N GLY A 7 -8.79 0.28 -12.49
CA GLY A 7 -7.68 1.23 -12.45
C GLY A 7 -6.33 0.56 -12.17
N MET A 8 -6.27 -0.33 -11.17
CA MET A 8 -5.04 -1.07 -10.84
C MET A 8 -4.61 -2.03 -11.94
N LEU A 9 -5.56 -2.69 -12.61
CA LEU A 9 -5.27 -3.58 -13.74
C LEU A 9 -4.69 -2.80 -14.92
N LEU A 10 -5.25 -1.63 -15.24
CA LEU A 10 -4.73 -0.75 -16.28
C LEU A 10 -3.33 -0.22 -15.92
N HIS A 11 -3.11 0.17 -14.66
CA HIS A 11 -1.80 0.58 -14.16
C HIS A 11 -0.76 -0.54 -14.32
N ASN A 12 -1.08 -1.76 -13.87
CA ASN A 12 -0.18 -2.91 -13.97
C ASN A 12 0.14 -3.27 -15.44
N ALA A 13 -0.85 -3.15 -16.32
CA ALA A 13 -0.70 -3.34 -17.76
C ALA A 13 0.00 -2.16 -18.48
N LYS A 14 0.43 -1.12 -17.75
CA LYS A 14 1.04 0.12 -18.28
C LYS A 14 0.16 0.81 -19.33
N GLN A 15 -1.15 0.66 -19.19
CA GLN A 15 -2.14 1.30 -20.05
C GLN A 15 -2.64 2.59 -19.39
N PRO A 16 -3.01 3.60 -20.18
CA PRO A 16 -3.55 4.84 -19.62
C PRO A 16 -4.90 4.58 -18.94
N ILE A 17 -5.08 5.15 -17.74
CA ILE A 17 -6.33 5.10 -16.99
C ILE A 17 -7.26 6.20 -17.51
N SER A 18 -7.86 5.95 -18.68
CA SER A 18 -8.84 6.85 -19.32
C SER A 18 -10.27 6.36 -19.10
N GLU A 19 -11.26 7.25 -19.28
CA GLU A 19 -12.67 6.87 -19.19
C GLU A 19 -13.01 5.71 -20.13
N GLU A 20 -12.47 5.75 -21.35
CA GLU A 20 -12.67 4.73 -22.38
C GLU A 20 -12.12 3.37 -21.95
N ASN A 21 -10.89 3.34 -21.42
CA ASN A 21 -10.23 2.10 -21.03
C ASN A 21 -10.91 1.49 -19.79
N VAL A 22 -11.29 2.31 -18.82
CA VAL A 22 -12.04 1.83 -17.64
C VAL A 22 -13.40 1.27 -18.06
N LYS A 23 -14.13 1.96 -18.95
CA LYS A 23 -15.41 1.46 -19.50
C LYS A 23 -15.24 0.11 -20.18
N ARG A 24 -14.19 -0.05 -21.01
CA ARG A 24 -13.89 -1.32 -21.70
C ARG A 24 -13.64 -2.46 -20.73
N VAL A 25 -12.81 -2.25 -19.72
CA VAL A 25 -12.48 -3.29 -18.71
C VAL A 25 -13.74 -3.71 -17.95
N LEU A 26 -14.54 -2.75 -17.48
CA LEU A 26 -15.78 -3.05 -16.75
C LEU A 26 -16.81 -3.76 -17.65
N SER A 27 -16.97 -3.31 -18.89
CA SER A 27 -17.88 -3.94 -19.85
C SER A 27 -17.45 -5.36 -20.23
N ALA A 28 -16.15 -5.59 -20.40
CA ALA A 28 -15.59 -6.92 -20.65
C ALA A 28 -15.81 -7.88 -19.47
N ALA A 29 -15.87 -7.35 -18.24
CA ALA A 29 -16.23 -8.10 -17.04
C ALA A 29 -17.75 -8.28 -16.86
N GLY A 30 -18.59 -7.79 -17.79
CA GLY A 30 -20.05 -7.85 -17.70
C GLY A 30 -20.66 -6.90 -16.66
N ILE A 31 -19.91 -5.90 -16.22
CA ILE A 31 -20.33 -4.95 -15.18
C ILE A 31 -21.00 -3.74 -15.82
N SER A 32 -22.16 -3.35 -15.29
CA SER A 32 -22.86 -2.12 -15.68
C SER A 32 -22.03 -0.88 -15.30
N VAL A 33 -21.68 -0.07 -16.30
CA VAL A 33 -20.84 1.11 -16.11
C VAL A 33 -21.67 2.32 -15.68
N ASP A 34 -21.37 2.84 -14.50
CA ASP A 34 -21.74 4.20 -14.08
C ASP A 34 -20.67 5.23 -14.51
N GLU A 35 -21.06 6.14 -15.41
CA GLU A 35 -20.17 7.16 -15.96
C GLU A 35 -19.67 8.19 -14.95
N VAL A 36 -20.47 8.51 -13.93
CA VAL A 36 -20.08 9.49 -12.91
C VAL A 36 -18.94 8.92 -12.07
N ARG A 37 -19.04 7.63 -11.73
CA ARG A 37 -17.98 6.92 -11.00
C ARG A 37 -16.70 6.74 -11.82
N VAL A 38 -16.81 6.49 -13.14
CA VAL A 38 -15.64 6.44 -14.02
C VAL A 38 -14.92 7.80 -14.05
N LYS A 39 -15.67 8.89 -14.24
CA LYS A 39 -15.09 10.24 -14.26
C LYS A 39 -14.42 10.60 -12.93
N ALA A 40 -15.08 10.30 -11.81
CA ALA A 40 -14.53 10.52 -10.49
C ALA A 40 -13.22 9.74 -10.26
N LEU A 41 -13.16 8.48 -10.70
CA LEU A 41 -11.95 7.65 -10.60
C LEU A 41 -10.80 8.25 -11.42
N VAL A 42 -11.06 8.58 -12.68
CA VAL A 42 -10.02 9.12 -13.58
C VAL A 42 -9.48 10.46 -13.05
N ALA A 43 -10.37 11.34 -12.56
CA ALA A 43 -9.96 12.61 -11.95
C ALA A 43 -9.19 12.41 -10.64
N ALA A 44 -9.59 11.46 -9.80
CA ALA A 44 -8.87 11.17 -8.56
C ALA A 44 -7.46 10.63 -8.82
N LEU A 45 -7.30 9.81 -9.86
CA LEU A 45 -6.02 9.16 -10.18
C LEU A 45 -5.10 10.01 -11.06
N SER A 46 -5.58 11.10 -11.69
CA SER A 46 -4.74 11.94 -12.55
C SER A 46 -3.65 12.72 -11.82
N GLU A 47 -3.83 12.94 -10.51
CA GLU A 47 -2.88 13.69 -9.67
C GLU A 47 -2.07 12.78 -8.74
N ILE A 48 -2.30 11.46 -8.79
CA ILE A 48 -1.69 10.49 -7.87
C ILE A 48 -0.63 9.67 -8.60
N ASN A 49 0.57 9.60 -8.02
CA ASN A 49 1.58 8.62 -8.42
C ASN A 49 1.25 7.25 -7.79
N ILE A 50 0.69 6.35 -8.60
CA ILE A 50 0.22 5.04 -8.13
C ILE A 50 1.38 4.17 -7.62
N ASP A 51 2.58 4.27 -8.20
CA ASP A 51 3.73 3.48 -7.76
C ASP A 51 4.22 3.91 -6.37
N GLU A 52 4.20 5.21 -6.08
CA GLU A 52 4.51 5.73 -4.76
C GLU A 52 3.43 5.35 -3.74
N ALA A 53 2.15 5.44 -4.13
CA ALA A 53 1.05 5.05 -3.27
C ALA A 53 1.11 3.56 -2.90
N ILE A 54 1.48 2.67 -3.83
CA ILE A 54 1.66 1.24 -3.57
C ILE A 54 2.84 1.00 -2.61
N LYS A 55 3.98 1.69 -2.82
CA LYS A 55 5.14 1.58 -1.91
C LYS A 55 4.82 2.07 -0.51
N ALA A 56 4.10 3.18 -0.38
CA ALA A 56 3.66 3.72 0.91
C ALA A 56 2.62 2.81 1.59
N ALA A 57 1.84 2.03 0.83
CA ALA A 57 0.94 1.04 1.39
C ALA A 57 1.65 -0.24 1.88
N ALA A 58 2.86 -0.52 1.36
CA ALA A 58 3.66 -1.70 1.72
C ALA A 58 4.49 -1.51 3.00
N VAL A 59 4.70 -0.27 3.45
CA VAL A 59 5.24 -0.04 4.80
C VAL A 59 4.15 -0.34 5.82
N PRO A 60 4.41 -1.15 6.87
CA PRO A 60 3.44 -1.36 7.92
C PRO A 60 3.15 0.00 8.55
N VAL A 61 1.95 0.52 8.27
CA VAL A 61 1.39 1.64 9.00
C VAL A 61 1.21 1.13 10.42
N ALA A 62 2.21 1.38 11.27
CA ALA A 62 2.05 1.24 12.70
C ALA A 62 0.77 2.00 13.04
N ALA A 63 -0.23 1.29 13.56
CA ALA A 63 -1.50 1.89 13.92
C ALA A 63 -1.21 2.95 14.99
N ALA A 64 -1.03 4.19 14.56
CA ALA A 64 -0.97 5.32 15.46
C ALA A 64 -2.36 5.39 16.11
N PRO A 65 -2.44 5.41 17.45
CA PRO A 65 -3.72 5.59 18.11
C PRO A 65 -4.33 6.90 17.59
N VAL A 66 -5.61 6.87 17.24
CA VAL A 66 -6.38 8.05 16.83
C VAL A 66 -6.35 9.04 17.99
N ALA A 67 -5.43 10.00 17.93
CA ALA A 67 -5.36 11.12 18.85
C ALA A 67 -6.14 12.30 18.24
N ALA A 68 -7.15 12.77 19.00
CA ALA A 68 -7.78 14.06 18.79
C ALA A 68 -6.72 15.19 18.78
N PRO A 69 -6.99 16.35 18.15
CA PRO A 69 -5.95 17.24 17.66
C PRO A 69 -5.33 18.05 18.79
N VAL A 70 -4.04 17.84 19.10
CA VAL A 70 -3.22 18.82 19.80
C VAL A 70 -1.76 18.76 19.29
N GLN A 71 -1.21 19.96 19.16
CA GLN A 71 0.08 20.40 18.64
C GLN A 71 1.32 19.55 18.99
N ALA A 72 2.26 19.51 18.04
CA ALA A 72 3.70 19.27 18.21
C ALA A 72 4.31 20.26 19.25
N PRO A 73 5.48 19.99 19.90
CA PRO A 73 6.66 19.37 19.27
C PRO A 73 7.53 18.40 20.11
N ALA A 74 8.25 17.56 19.36
CA ALA A 74 9.65 17.11 19.50
C ALA A 74 10.26 16.89 20.90
N GLU A 75 10.49 15.61 21.25
CA GLU A 75 11.70 15.07 21.91
C GLU A 75 11.55 13.56 22.13
N ALA A 76 12.04 12.70 21.23
CA ALA A 76 12.05 11.25 21.46
C ALA A 76 13.10 10.49 20.62
N LYS A 77 14.20 11.15 20.23
CA LYS A 77 15.15 10.59 19.25
C LYS A 77 16.40 9.93 19.88
N LYS A 78 16.36 9.53 21.16
CA LYS A 78 17.58 9.05 21.85
C LYS A 78 17.43 7.75 22.66
N GLU A 79 16.26 7.11 22.65
CA GLU A 79 16.04 5.86 23.41
C GLU A 79 15.84 4.62 22.49
N GLU A 80 15.84 4.82 21.16
CA GLU A 80 15.54 3.76 20.17
C GLU A 80 16.77 2.91 19.79
N GLU A 81 17.98 3.48 19.80
CA GLU A 81 19.22 2.78 19.39
C GLU A 81 19.56 1.56 20.29
N ALA A 82 19.35 1.65 21.61
CA ALA A 82 19.72 0.56 22.53
C ALA A 82 18.76 -0.65 22.49
N LYS A 83 17.59 -0.50 21.87
CA LYS A 83 16.60 -1.59 21.76
C LYS A 83 16.69 -2.32 20.41
N GLU A 84 17.31 -1.70 19.42
CA GLU A 84 17.51 -2.25 18.08
C GLU A 84 18.60 -3.34 18.08
N GLU A 85 19.76 -3.08 18.71
CA GLU A 85 20.86 -4.08 18.81
C GLU A 85 20.41 -5.38 19.51
N LYS A 86 19.61 -5.27 20.58
CA LYS A 86 19.16 -6.47 21.33
C LYS A 86 18.08 -7.28 20.60
N LYS A 87 17.39 -6.69 19.64
CA LYS A 87 16.39 -7.38 18.83
C LYS A 87 17.01 -8.05 17.59
N GLU A 88 18.08 -7.47 17.05
CA GLU A 88 18.81 -8.04 15.93
C GLU A 88 19.50 -9.35 16.32
N GLU A 89 20.19 -9.40 17.47
CA GLU A 89 20.80 -10.65 17.99
C GLU A 89 19.76 -11.76 18.21
N ALA A 90 18.56 -11.43 18.74
CA ALA A 90 17.52 -12.44 18.98
C ALA A 90 16.90 -13.00 17.69
N SER A 91 16.87 -12.20 16.61
CA SER A 91 16.28 -12.64 15.33
C SER A 91 17.24 -13.49 14.50
N GLU A 92 18.55 -13.30 14.62
CA GLU A 92 19.54 -14.15 13.95
C GLU A 92 19.58 -15.56 14.57
N GLU A 93 19.41 -15.68 15.89
CA GLU A 93 19.43 -16.98 16.57
C GLU A 93 18.19 -17.84 16.24
N GLU A 94 16.98 -17.26 16.22
CA GLU A 94 15.75 -18.00 15.87
C GLU A 94 15.71 -18.46 14.40
N THR A 95 16.33 -17.71 13.48
CA THR A 95 16.37 -18.08 12.06
C THR A 95 17.37 -19.20 11.78
N ALA A 96 18.47 -19.27 12.53
CA ALA A 96 19.43 -20.37 12.44
C ALA A 96 18.85 -21.70 12.96
N GLU A 97 18.11 -21.67 14.07
CA GLU A 97 17.49 -22.88 14.64
C GLU A 97 16.37 -23.46 13.76
N GLY A 98 15.56 -22.61 13.13
CA GLY A 98 14.49 -23.04 12.22
C GLY A 98 14.99 -23.71 10.93
N LEU A 99 16.12 -23.26 10.39
CA LEU A 99 16.73 -23.86 9.19
C LEU A 99 17.45 -25.18 9.49
N GLY A 100 18.07 -25.32 10.67
CA GLY A 100 18.71 -26.58 11.08
C GLY A 100 17.74 -27.76 11.17
N SER A 101 16.48 -27.50 11.56
CA SER A 101 15.43 -28.51 11.66
C SER A 101 14.88 -28.98 10.30
N LEU A 102 15.08 -28.20 9.23
CA LEU A 102 14.59 -28.52 7.89
C LEU A 102 15.54 -29.36 7.04
N PHE A 103 16.77 -29.58 7.51
CA PHE A 103 17.80 -30.36 6.80
C PHE A 103 18.38 -31.52 7.63
N GLY A 104 17.72 -31.90 8.73
CA GLY A 104 18.05 -33.05 9.58
C GLY A 104 17.29 -34.32 9.20
#